data_AF-A0A9Q5RN06-F1
#
_entry.id   AF-A0A9Q5RN06-F1
#
_cell.length_a   1.000
_cell.length_b   1.000
_cell.length_c   1.000
_cell.angle_alpha   90.00
_cell.angle_beta   90.00
_cell.angle_gamma   90.00
#
_symmetry.space_group_name_H-M   'P 1'
#
loop_
_entity.id
_entity.type
_entity.pdbx_description
1 polymer ?
#
loop_
_entity_poly.entity_id
_entity_poly.type
_entity_poly.pdbx_seq_one_letter_code
_entity_poly.pdbx_strand_id
1 'polypeptide(L)'
;MTGRPGPRGDTGAVTVEAAIAIASIVTVVVLCIGAIVAVSTQVRCIDAAREAARLAARGDRPNAAVAAGRVAPHGAEIEIRDDGAFVVATVRARATLLPLVELSAEAVAVKEPEQDSG
;
A
#
# COMPACT_ATOMS: atom_id res chain seq x y z
N MET A 1 -49.61 33.89 34.38
CA MET A 1 -48.24 34.39 34.61
C MET A 1 -47.31 33.60 33.69
N THR A 2 -47.17 34.05 32.45
CA THR A 2 -46.52 33.32 31.35
C THR A 2 -45.18 33.97 31.02
N GLY A 3 -44.08 33.27 31.29
CA GLY A 3 -42.75 33.59 30.78
C GLY A 3 -42.39 32.63 29.64
N ARG A 4 -42.20 33.16 28.43
CA ARG A 4 -41.81 32.40 27.23
C ARG A 4 -40.32 32.01 27.28
N PRO A 5 -39.91 30.81 26.83
CA PRO A 5 -38.50 30.48 26.66
C PRO A 5 -37.91 31.28 25.48
N GLY A 6 -36.80 31.98 25.73
CA GLY A 6 -36.11 32.79 24.73
C GLY A 6 -35.27 31.96 23.74
N PRO A 7 -35.05 32.47 22.52
CA PRO A 7 -34.34 31.75 21.46
C PRO A 7 -32.85 31.67 21.79
N ARG A 8 -32.39 30.50 22.25
CA ARG A 8 -30.98 30.19 22.51
C ARG A 8 -30.40 29.16 21.52
N GLY A 9 -31.10 28.89 20.41
CA GLY A 9 -30.73 27.83 19.45
C GLY A 9 -29.76 28.24 18.35
N ASP A 10 -29.83 29.48 17.85
CA ASP A 10 -29.22 29.81 16.56
C ASP A 10 -27.70 30.02 16.63
N THR A 11 -27.17 30.63 17.70
CA THR A 11 -25.73 30.88 17.85
C THR A 11 -24.92 29.60 18.12
N GLY A 12 -25.51 28.64 18.83
CA GLY A 12 -24.91 27.32 19.04
C GLY A 12 -24.96 26.47 17.77
N ALA A 13 -26.07 26.52 17.04
CA ALA A 13 -26.26 25.76 15.81
C ALA A 13 -25.21 26.09 14.73
N VAL A 14 -24.94 27.38 14.47
CA VAL A 14 -23.92 27.77 13.47
C VAL A 14 -22.51 27.33 13.83
N THR A 15 -22.19 27.30 15.14
CA THR A 15 -20.89 26.84 15.63
C THR A 15 -20.77 25.31 15.49
N VAL A 16 -21.83 24.58 15.79
CA VAL A 16 -21.90 23.12 15.63
C VAL A 16 -21.80 22.75 14.15
N GLU A 17 -22.50 23.46 13.26
CA GLU A 17 -22.44 23.24 11.82
C GLU A 17 -21.02 23.47 11.28
N ALA A 18 -20.37 24.56 11.67
CA ALA A 18 -18.98 24.84 11.30
C ALA A 18 -18.02 23.76 11.83
N ALA A 19 -18.22 23.30 13.08
CA ALA A 19 -17.41 22.24 13.66
C ALA A 19 -17.56 20.91 12.91
N ILE A 20 -18.79 20.54 12.53
CA ILE A 20 -19.07 19.33 11.73
C ILE A 20 -18.47 19.47 10.33
N ALA A 21 -18.61 20.63 9.69
CA ALA A 21 -18.02 20.90 8.39
C ALA A 21 -16.49 20.73 8.43
N ILE A 22 -15.81 21.34 9.40
CA ILE A 22 -14.36 21.21 9.58
C ILE A 22 -13.98 19.75 9.86
N ALA A 23 -14.71 19.05 10.75
CA ALA A 23 -14.44 17.65 11.07
C ALA A 23 -14.58 16.74 9.83
N SER A 24 -15.58 16.98 9.00
CA SER A 24 -15.77 16.23 7.74
C SER A 24 -14.65 16.48 6.74
N ILE A 25 -14.23 17.74 6.56
CA ILE A 25 -13.11 18.10 5.67
C ILE A 25 -11.82 17.45 6.15
N VAL A 26 -11.52 17.54 7.45
CA VAL A 26 -10.33 16.91 8.03
C VAL A 26 -10.34 15.40 7.80
N THR A 27 -11.50 14.76 7.97
CA THR A 27 -11.66 13.32 7.73
C THR A 27 -11.36 12.97 6.26
N VAL A 28 -11.92 13.73 5.31
CA VAL A 28 -11.66 13.53 3.88
C VAL A 28 -10.17 13.73 3.55
N VAL A 29 -9.53 14.76 4.09
CA VAL A 29 -8.09 15.01 3.88
C VAL A 29 -7.25 13.85 4.41
N VAL A 30 -7.55 13.34 5.61
CA VAL A 30 -6.85 12.18 6.19
C VAL A 30 -7.03 10.95 5.31
N LEU A 31 -8.24 10.71 4.78
CA LEU A 31 -8.50 9.60 3.85
C LEU A 31 -7.71 9.76 2.54
N CYS A 32 -7.66 10.96 1.97
CA CYS A 32 -6.86 11.25 0.76
C CYS A 32 -5.37 10.99 0.99
N ILE A 33 -4.82 11.45 2.11
CA ILE A 33 -3.42 11.18 2.49
C ILE A 33 -3.20 9.68 2.66
N GLY A 34 -4.10 8.99 3.36
CA GLY A 34 -4.08 7.54 3.52
C GLY A 34 -4.04 6.80 2.18
N ALA A 35 -4.87 7.22 1.22
CA ALA A 35 -4.91 6.67 -0.13
C ALA A 35 -3.59 6.89 -0.89
N ILE A 36 -3.02 8.09 -0.85
CA ILE A 36 -1.74 8.40 -1.51
C ILE A 36 -0.60 7.54 -0.93
N VAL A 37 -0.55 7.40 0.39
CA VAL A 37 0.44 6.55 1.08
C VAL A 37 0.25 5.07 0.71
N ALA A 38 -1.00 4.60 0.63
CA ALA A 38 -1.30 3.24 0.21
C ALA A 38 -0.85 2.97 -1.23
N VAL A 39 -1.16 3.88 -2.17
CA VAL A 39 -0.70 3.79 -3.57
C VAL A 39 0.83 3.79 -3.65
N SER A 40 1.49 4.67 -2.90
CA SER A 40 2.97 4.70 -2.86
C SER A 40 3.56 3.38 -2.36
N THR A 41 2.92 2.77 -1.34
CA THR A 41 3.31 1.46 -0.81
C THR A 41 3.09 0.35 -1.84
N GLN A 42 1.96 0.38 -2.55
CA GLN A 42 1.65 -0.57 -3.62
C GLN A 42 2.67 -0.50 -4.76
N VAL A 43 3.06 0.70 -5.20
CA VAL A 43 4.10 0.89 -6.23
C VAL A 43 5.41 0.26 -5.77
N ARG A 44 5.82 0.48 -4.52
CA ARG A 44 7.03 -0.15 -3.97
C ARG A 44 6.94 -1.68 -3.91
N CYS A 45 5.76 -2.24 -3.64
CA CYS A 45 5.56 -3.69 -3.74
C CYS A 45 5.74 -4.19 -5.19
N ILE A 46 5.19 -3.48 -6.17
CA ILE A 46 5.32 -3.82 -7.60
C ILE A 46 6.78 -3.77 -8.04
N ASP A 47 7.50 -2.71 -7.67
CA ASP A 47 8.92 -2.56 -8.03
C ASP A 47 9.77 -3.67 -7.40
N ALA A 48 9.56 -3.96 -6.11
CA ALA A 48 10.26 -5.03 -5.41
C ALA A 48 9.97 -6.42 -6.01
N ALA A 49 8.70 -6.73 -6.31
CA ALA A 49 8.32 -7.98 -6.97
C ALA A 49 9.00 -8.11 -8.33
N ARG A 50 8.99 -7.03 -9.13
CA ARG A 50 9.59 -7.01 -10.47
C ARG A 50 11.10 -7.22 -10.43
N GLU A 51 11.78 -6.62 -9.46
CA GLU A 51 13.22 -6.76 -9.29
C GLU A 51 13.59 -8.16 -8.80
N ALA A 52 12.85 -8.71 -7.82
CA ALA A 52 13.00 -10.10 -7.37
C ALA A 52 12.82 -11.09 -8.53
N ALA A 53 11.74 -10.99 -9.29
CA ALA A 53 11.46 -11.90 -10.40
C ALA A 53 12.57 -11.85 -11.45
N ARG A 54 13.05 -10.66 -11.82
CA ARG A 54 14.12 -10.49 -12.81
C ARG A 54 15.45 -11.09 -12.36
N LEU A 55 15.86 -10.85 -11.11
CA LEU A 55 17.12 -11.39 -10.60
C LEU A 55 17.05 -12.91 -10.39
N ALA A 56 15.95 -13.40 -9.84
CA ALA A 56 15.78 -14.83 -9.62
C ALA A 56 15.65 -15.61 -10.95
N ALA A 57 15.07 -15.01 -11.99
CA ALA A 57 15.04 -15.59 -13.34
C ALA A 57 16.43 -15.73 -13.99
N ARG A 58 17.43 -14.97 -13.52
CA ARG A 58 18.84 -15.10 -13.92
C ARG A 58 19.62 -16.13 -13.09
N GLY A 59 18.93 -16.86 -12.21
CA GLY A 59 19.55 -17.79 -11.26
C GLY A 59 20.11 -17.12 -10.00
N ASP A 60 20.03 -15.79 -9.86
CA ASP A 60 20.61 -15.06 -8.72
C ASP A 60 19.58 -14.82 -7.61
N ARG A 61 19.07 -15.91 -7.03
CA ARG A 61 18.08 -15.86 -5.94
C ARG A 61 18.57 -15.17 -4.66
N PRO A 62 19.82 -15.37 -4.19
CA PRO A 62 20.30 -14.70 -2.97
C PRO A 62 20.26 -13.18 -3.12
N ASN A 63 20.70 -12.64 -4.26
CA ASN A 63 20.68 -11.21 -4.49
C ASN A 63 19.27 -10.69 -4.83
N ALA A 64 18.39 -11.52 -5.41
CA ALA A 64 17.00 -11.17 -5.66
C ALA A 64 16.26 -10.76 -4.38
N ALA A 65 16.36 -11.56 -3.33
CA ALA A 65 15.72 -11.26 -2.05
C ALA A 65 16.30 -10.00 -1.38
N VAL A 66 17.63 -9.82 -1.43
CA VAL A 66 18.29 -8.64 -0.87
C VAL A 66 17.90 -7.38 -1.63
N ALA A 67 17.92 -7.40 -2.97
CA ALA A 67 17.56 -6.26 -3.80
C ALA A 67 16.09 -5.87 -3.60
N ALA A 68 15.17 -6.85 -3.65
CA ALA A 68 13.76 -6.61 -3.39
C ALA A 68 13.52 -6.05 -1.98
N GLY A 69 14.23 -6.55 -0.97
CA GLY A 69 14.17 -6.03 0.41
C GLY A 69 14.60 -4.57 0.56
N ARG A 70 15.46 -4.04 -0.33
CA ARG A 70 15.85 -2.62 -0.33
C ARG A 70 14.76 -1.69 -0.85
N VAL A 71 13.92 -2.19 -1.75
CA VAL A 71 12.84 -1.40 -2.38
C VAL A 71 11.52 -1.61 -1.64
N ALA A 72 11.29 -2.81 -1.11
CA ALA A 72 10.06 -3.21 -0.46
C ALA A 72 9.70 -2.34 0.75
N PRO A 73 8.40 -2.18 1.05
CA PRO A 73 7.95 -1.53 2.29
C PRO A 73 8.52 -2.20 3.55
N HIS A 74 8.60 -1.44 4.65
CA HIS A 74 9.05 -1.99 5.93
C HIS A 74 8.11 -3.10 6.40
N GLY A 75 8.67 -4.24 6.81
CA GLY A 75 7.91 -5.40 7.26
C GLY A 75 7.15 -6.12 6.14
N ALA A 76 7.49 -5.87 4.87
CA ALA A 76 6.93 -6.60 3.75
C ALA A 76 7.42 -8.06 3.74
N GLU A 77 6.52 -8.96 3.38
CA GLU A 77 6.82 -10.36 3.11
C GLU A 77 7.15 -10.53 1.62
N ILE A 78 8.23 -11.24 1.31
CA ILE A 78 8.70 -11.47 -0.06
C ILE A 78 8.77 -12.98 -0.29
N GLU A 79 8.04 -13.46 -1.29
CA GLU A 79 7.95 -14.85 -1.67
C GLU A 79 8.43 -14.99 -3.13
N ILE A 80 9.35 -15.92 -3.41
CA ILE A 80 9.84 -16.20 -4.77
C ILE A 80 9.65 -17.68 -5.06
N ARG A 81 8.89 -17.98 -6.12
CA ARG A 81 8.53 -19.35 -6.53
C ARG A 81 8.95 -19.60 -7.97
N ASP A 82 9.46 -20.81 -8.23
CA ASP A 82 9.64 -21.30 -9.61
C ASP A 82 8.31 -21.83 -10.15
N ASP A 83 8.00 -21.45 -11.39
CA ASP A 83 6.84 -21.97 -12.12
C ASP A 83 7.27 -22.38 -13.53
N GLY A 84 7.82 -23.59 -13.65
CA GLY A 84 8.38 -24.10 -14.89
C GLY A 84 9.48 -23.18 -15.45
N ALA A 85 9.22 -22.62 -16.63
CA ALA A 85 10.08 -21.67 -17.31
C ALA A 85 10.01 -20.25 -16.75
N PHE A 86 9.16 -19.99 -15.76
CA PHE A 86 8.99 -18.69 -15.13
C PHE A 86 9.45 -18.69 -13.68
N VAL A 87 9.72 -17.50 -13.18
CA VAL A 87 9.85 -17.18 -11.76
C VAL A 87 8.78 -16.17 -11.41
N VAL A 88 8.05 -16.46 -10.34
CA VAL A 88 6.99 -15.62 -9.79
C VAL A 88 7.46 -15.06 -8.47
N ALA A 89 7.49 -13.74 -8.33
CA ALA A 89 7.79 -13.06 -7.08
C ALA A 89 6.54 -12.33 -6.58
N THR A 90 6.17 -12.57 -5.32
CA THR A 90 5.06 -11.92 -4.64
C THR A 90 5.58 -11.10 -3.47
N VAL A 91 5.11 -9.86 -3.34
CA VAL A 91 5.41 -8.98 -2.22
C VAL A 91 4.11 -8.57 -1.54
N ARG A 92 4.02 -8.75 -0.22
CA ARG A 92 2.86 -8.38 0.60
C ARG A 92 3.26 -7.38 1.67
N ALA A 93 2.44 -6.36 1.90
CA ALA A 93 2.66 -5.35 2.93
C ALA A 93 1.32 -4.84 3.48
N ARG A 94 1.30 -4.30 4.69
CA ARG A 94 0.13 -3.63 5.25
C ARG A 94 0.21 -2.13 5.04
N ALA A 95 -0.92 -1.50 4.71
CA ALA A 95 -0.97 -0.04 4.61
C ALA A 95 -0.90 0.59 6.01
N THR A 96 0.11 1.42 6.27
CA THR A 96 0.35 2.00 7.61
C THR A 96 -0.81 2.85 8.13
N LEU A 97 -1.46 3.63 7.27
CA LEU A 97 -2.59 4.49 7.63
C LEU A 97 -3.94 3.80 7.50
N LEU A 98 -3.98 2.61 6.90
CA LEU A 98 -5.19 1.83 6.65
C LEU A 98 -4.93 0.39 7.08
N PRO A 99 -4.88 0.10 8.40
CA PRO A 99 -4.42 -1.19 8.91
C PRO A 99 -5.32 -2.38 8.51
N LEU A 100 -6.54 -2.10 8.05
CA LEU A 100 -7.47 -3.10 7.50
C LEU A 100 -7.20 -3.41 6.00
N VAL A 101 -6.24 -2.72 5.38
CA VAL A 101 -5.90 -2.88 3.96
C VAL A 101 -4.54 -3.57 3.85
N GLU A 102 -4.58 -4.77 3.26
CA GLU A 102 -3.39 -5.50 2.84
C GLU A 102 -3.12 -5.21 1.36
N LEU A 103 -1.86 -4.92 1.05
CA LEU A 103 -1.35 -4.60 -0.26
C LEU A 103 -0.51 -5.77 -0.75
N SER A 104 -0.76 -6.22 -1.97
CA SER A 104 -0.01 -7.31 -2.58
C SER A 104 0.30 -6.99 -4.04
N ALA A 105 1.51 -7.35 -4.47
CA ALA A 105 1.93 -7.27 -5.85
C ALA A 105 2.64 -8.56 -6.26
N GLU A 106 2.38 -8.99 -7.49
CA GLU A 106 2.99 -10.17 -8.10
C GLU A 106 3.68 -9.75 -9.41
N ALA A 107 4.86 -10.30 -9.66
CA ALA A 107 5.58 -10.13 -10.90
C ALA A 107 6.16 -11.45 -11.39
N VAL A 108 6.18 -11.62 -12.71
CA VAL A 108 6.62 -12.87 -13.36
C VAL A 108 7.73 -12.55 -14.36
N ALA A 109 8.76 -13.40 -14.41
CA ALA A 109 9.86 -13.31 -15.37
C ALA A 109 10.22 -14.71 -15.92
N VAL A 110 10.58 -14.79 -17.20
CA VAL A 110 11.07 -16.03 -17.83
C VAL A 110 12.51 -16.28 -17.41
N LYS A 111 12.83 -17.52 -17.04
CA LYS A 111 14.19 -17.96 -16.72
C LYS A 111 15.10 -17.84 -17.93
N GLU A 112 16.33 -17.42 -17.71
CA GLU A 112 17.34 -17.52 -18.76
C GLU A 112 17.53 -19.00 -19.13
N PRO A 113 17.57 -19.35 -20.43
CA PRO A 113 17.79 -20.72 -20.84
C PRO A 113 19.15 -21.16 -20.32
N GLU A 114 19.19 -22.29 -19.61
CA GLU A 114 20.46 -22.94 -19.28
C GLU A 114 21.18 -23.17 -20.61
N GLN A 115 22.34 -22.53 -20.79
CA GLN A 115 23.13 -22.76 -21.99
C GLN A 115 23.60 -24.20 -21.95
N ASP A 116 22.87 -25.05 -22.66
CA ASP A 116 23.24 -26.43 -22.94
C ASP A 116 24.58 -26.36 -23.69
N SER A 117 25.66 -26.46 -22.91
CA SER A 117 27.04 -26.43 -23.39
C SER A 117 27.31 -27.78 -24.04
N GLY A 118 26.91 -27.90 -25.31
CA GLY A 118 27.32 -28.98 -26.21
C GLY A 118 28.76 -28.82 -26.68
#